data_AF-D3UWL6-F1
#
_entry.id   AF-D3UWL6-F1
#
_cell.length_a   1.000
_cell.length_b   1.000
_cell.length_c   1.000
_cell.angle_alpha   90.00
_cell.angle_beta   90.00
_cell.angle_gamma   90.00
#
_symmetry.space_group_name_H-M   'P 1'
#
loop_
_entity.id
_entity.type
_entity.pdbx_description
1 polymer ?
#
loop_
_entity_poly.entity_id
_entity_poly.type
_entity_poly.pdbx_seq_one_letter_code
_entity_poly.pdbx_strand_id
1 'polypeptide(L)'
;MKRIVAHVFGDRSRKTLDKLLTLLSSFTIRFYCTDDYVVYDPLPEEEHLTGKAFTQRIERTNLTHRTRIKRLNRKTIGYSKSEEMHDKVIGTFIEREHYF
;
A
#
# COMPACT_ATOMS: atom_id res chain seq x y z
N MET A 1 4.03 17.38 3.01
CA MET A 1 3.47 16.65 1.84
C MET A 1 3.53 15.14 2.10
N LYS A 2 2.41 14.42 1.94
CA LYS A 2 2.32 12.95 2.10
C LYS A 2 2.30 12.30 0.71
N ARG A 3 3.49 12.01 0.17
CA ARG A 3 3.61 11.45 -1.18
C ARG A 3 3.69 9.93 -1.09
N ILE A 4 2.70 9.25 -1.65
CA ILE A 4 2.81 7.84 -1.99
C ILE A 4 3.43 7.79 -3.39
N VAL A 5 4.42 6.92 -3.59
CA VAL A 5 5.15 6.85 -4.88
C VAL A 5 4.72 5.66 -5.73
N ALA A 6 4.23 4.59 -5.10
CA ALA A 6 3.72 3.40 -5.76
C ALA A 6 2.69 2.72 -4.85
N HIS A 7 1.73 2.00 -5.44
CA HIS A 7 0.80 1.14 -4.72
C HIS A 7 0.47 -0.08 -5.58
N VAL A 8 0.09 -1.19 -4.92
CA VAL A 8 -0.33 -2.43 -5.59
C VAL A 8 -1.53 -3.00 -4.83
N PHE A 9 -2.54 -3.46 -5.55
CA PHE A 9 -3.64 -4.26 -4.99
C PHE A 9 -3.26 -5.74 -5.01
N GLY A 10 -3.54 -6.44 -3.91
CA GLY A 10 -3.25 -7.85 -3.76
C GLY A 10 -3.38 -8.33 -2.33
N ASP A 11 -3.09 -9.61 -2.14
CA ASP A 11 -2.99 -10.24 -0.84
C ASP A 11 -1.65 -9.92 -0.14
N ARG A 12 -1.47 -10.47 1.06
CA ARG A 12 -0.21 -10.38 1.81
C ARG A 12 0.82 -11.42 1.34
N SER A 13 0.88 -11.71 0.03
CA SER A 13 1.82 -12.70 -0.51
C SER A 13 3.12 -12.08 -0.99
N ARG A 14 4.13 -12.92 -1.14
CA ARG A 14 5.40 -12.56 -1.76
C ARG A 14 5.23 -12.02 -3.18
N LYS A 15 4.31 -12.60 -3.96
CA LYS A 15 4.03 -12.15 -5.34
C LYS A 15 3.56 -10.70 -5.39
N THR A 16 2.76 -10.28 -4.41
CA THR A 16 2.28 -8.90 -4.31
C THR A 16 3.42 -7.95 -3.93
N LEU A 17 4.33 -8.37 -3.05
CA LEU A 17 5.54 -7.60 -2.75
C LEU A 17 6.45 -7.46 -3.98
N ASP A 18 6.69 -8.53 -4.74
CA ASP A 18 7.56 -8.47 -5.92
C ASP A 18 7.02 -7.48 -6.98
N LYS A 19 5.70 -7.41 -7.15
CA LYS A 19 5.05 -6.38 -7.99
C LYS A 19 5.34 -4.97 -7.48
N LEU A 20 5.26 -4.74 -6.17
CA LEU A 20 5.54 -3.44 -5.56
C LEU A 20 7.02 -3.06 -5.74
N LEU A 21 7.94 -4.00 -5.50
CA LEU A 21 9.38 -3.79 -5.71
C LEU A 21 9.71 -3.49 -7.18
N THR A 22 9.01 -4.12 -8.12
CA THR A 22 9.15 -3.84 -9.55
C THR A 22 8.79 -2.38 -9.87
N LEU A 23 7.70 -1.85 -9.31
CA LEU A 23 7.34 -0.43 -9.47
C LEU A 23 8.37 0.50 -8.83
N LEU A 24 8.92 0.09 -7.69
CA LEU A 24 9.90 0.84 -6.92
C LEU A 24 11.31 0.82 -7.55
N SER A 25 11.60 -0.11 -8.46
CA SER A 25 12.93 -0.27 -9.10
C SER A 25 13.45 0.97 -9.82
N SER A 26 12.55 1.86 -10.24
CA SER A 26 12.89 3.14 -10.87
C SER A 26 13.38 4.21 -9.88
N PHE A 27 13.23 3.96 -8.57
CA PHE A 27 13.63 4.89 -7.51
C PHE A 27 14.89 4.40 -6.80
N THR A 28 15.79 5.32 -6.47
CA THR A 28 16.90 5.05 -5.55
C THR A 28 16.37 5.08 -4.12
N ILE A 29 16.06 3.91 -3.57
CA ILE A 29 15.64 3.73 -2.17
C ILE A 29 16.87 3.48 -1.32
N ARG A 30 17.01 4.22 -0.23
CA ARG A 30 18.15 4.07 0.71
C ARG A 30 17.86 3.11 1.86
N PHE A 31 16.61 3.03 2.28
CA PHE A 31 16.17 2.14 3.35
C PHE A 31 14.70 1.78 3.19
N TYR A 32 14.38 0.55 3.56
CA TYR A 32 13.03 0.02 3.66
C TYR A 32 12.63 -0.02 5.14
N CYS A 33 11.48 0.56 5.47
CA CYS A 33 10.92 0.46 6.82
C CYS A 33 9.66 -0.38 6.76
N THR A 34 9.66 -1.55 7.40
CA THR A 34 8.49 -2.45 7.43
C THR A 34 8.21 -2.93 8.85
N ASP A 35 7.04 -3.55 9.03
CA ASP A 35 6.83 -4.41 10.18
C ASP A 35 7.59 -5.74 10.00
N ASP A 36 7.61 -6.54 11.07
CA ASP A 36 8.33 -7.83 11.15
C ASP A 36 7.55 -8.97 10.48
N TYR A 37 7.00 -8.71 9.29
CA TYR A 37 6.22 -9.68 8.55
C TYR A 37 7.11 -10.45 7.56
N VAL A 38 7.03 -11.79 7.63
CA VAL A 38 7.86 -12.77 6.90
C VAL A 38 8.00 -12.55 5.38
N VAL A 39 7.07 -11.82 4.77
CA VAL A 39 7.11 -11.54 3.33
C VAL A 39 8.25 -10.58 2.96
N TYR A 40 8.70 -9.78 3.93
CA TYR A 40 9.77 -8.79 3.75
C TYR A 40 11.18 -9.35 3.96
N ASP A 41 11.35 -10.59 4.43
CA ASP A 41 12.67 -11.20 4.71
C ASP A 41 13.68 -11.09 3.55
N PRO A 42 13.26 -11.16 2.26
CA PRO A 42 14.20 -11.00 1.15
C PRO A 42 14.58 -9.55 0.81
N LEU A 43 14.20 -8.55 1.62
CA LEU A 43 14.75 -7.19 1.49
C LEU A 43 16.22 -7.18 1.96
N PRO A 44 17.06 -6.28 1.43
CA PRO A 44 18.47 -6.21 1.84
C PRO A 44 18.58 -5.82 3.31
N GLU A 45 19.16 -6.69 4.14
CA GLU A 45 19.24 -6.51 5.61
C GLU A 45 19.94 -5.19 6.00
N GLU A 46 20.98 -4.79 5.28
CA GLU A 46 21.72 -3.54 5.51
C GLU A 46 20.86 -2.28 5.30
N GLU A 47 19.81 -2.39 4.49
CA GLU A 47 18.89 -1.30 4.15
C GLU A 47 17.51 -1.50 4.80
N HIS A 48 17.29 -2.57 5.56
CA HIS A 48 15.97 -2.94 6.08
C HIS A 48 15.84 -2.65 7.58
N LEU A 49 15.05 -1.63 7.89
CA LEU A 49 14.71 -1.24 9.26
C LEU A 49 13.37 -1.88 9.65
N THR A 50 13.44 -2.96 10.42
CA THR A 50 12.27 -3.67 10.94
C THR A 50 11.79 -3.07 12.25
N GLY A 51 10.48 -2.85 12.37
CA GLY A 51 9.82 -2.47 13.61
C GLY A 51 9.07 -1.15 13.53
N LYS A 52 8.66 -0.63 14.70
CA LYS A 52 7.68 0.48 14.78
C LYS A 52 8.28 1.88 14.68
N ALA A 53 9.59 2.01 14.81
CA ALA A 53 10.26 3.30 14.98
C ALA A 53 10.11 4.24 13.75
N PHE A 54 9.77 3.70 12.57
CA PHE A 54 9.60 4.47 11.34
C PHE A 54 8.31 4.17 10.56
N THR A 55 7.46 3.25 11.06
CA THR A 55 6.22 2.85 10.38
C THR A 55 5.01 3.68 10.78
N GLN A 56 5.08 4.46 11.86
CA GLN A 56 3.96 5.23 12.43
C GLN A 56 3.22 6.07 11.37
N ARG A 57 3.95 6.72 10.48
CA ARG A 57 3.38 7.55 9.41
C ARG A 57 2.67 6.72 8.35
N ILE A 58 3.23 5.57 7.99
CA ILE A 58 2.63 4.61 7.04
C ILE A 58 1.34 4.06 7.65
N GLU A 59 1.38 3.62 8.90
CA GLU A 59 0.23 3.12 9.64
C GLU A 59 -0.89 4.16 9.73
N ARG A 60 -0.56 5.41 10.07
CA ARG A 60 -1.54 6.51 10.10
C ARG A 60 -2.17 6.76 8.74
N THR A 61 -1.39 6.69 7.66
CA THR A 61 -1.88 6.88 6.30
C THR A 61 -2.84 5.74 5.90
N ASN A 62 -2.47 4.49 6.20
CA ASN A 62 -3.32 3.32 5.98
C ASN A 62 -4.62 3.38 6.79
N LEU A 63 -4.57 3.89 8.03
CA LEU A 63 -5.76 4.10 8.85
C LEU A 63 -6.71 5.13 8.23
N THR A 64 -6.17 6.27 7.77
CA THR A 64 -6.95 7.29 7.07
C THR A 64 -7.59 6.73 5.80
N HIS A 65 -6.82 6.01 4.97
CA HIS A 65 -7.33 5.33 3.78
C HIS A 65 -8.50 4.41 4.11
N ARG A 66 -8.31 3.44 5.01
CA ARG A 66 -9.33 2.48 5.42
C ARG A 66 -10.60 3.19 5.88
N THR A 67 -10.46 4.28 6.63
CA THR A 67 -11.59 5.04 7.16
C THR A 67 -12.38 5.73 6.04
N ARG A 68 -11.71 6.23 5.01
CA ARG A 68 -12.35 6.93 3.87
C ARG A 68 -13.03 5.94 2.92
N ILE A 69 -12.38 4.82 2.63
CA ILE A 69 -12.93 3.79 1.73
C ILE A 69 -13.90 2.82 2.41
N LYS A 70 -14.10 2.89 3.73
CA LYS A 70 -14.96 1.96 4.50
C LYS A 70 -16.37 1.79 3.94
N ARG A 71 -16.87 2.81 3.24
CA ARG A 71 -18.22 2.78 2.62
C ARG A 71 -18.29 1.84 1.43
N LEU A 72 -17.18 1.58 0.71
CA LEU A 72 -17.15 0.64 -0.41
C LEU A 72 -17.51 -0.79 0.01
N ASN A 73 -17.27 -1.16 1.27
CA ASN A 73 -17.64 -2.48 1.80
C ASN A 73 -19.13 -2.61 2.18
N ARG A 74 -19.92 -1.54 2.09
CA ARG A 74 -21.36 -1.59 2.38
C ARG A 74 -22.10 -2.17 1.19
N LYS A 75 -22.59 -3.40 1.34
CA LYS A 75 -23.39 -4.11 0.33
C LYS A 75 -24.83 -3.59 0.29
N THR A 76 -24.98 -2.31 -0.03
CA THR A 76 -26.27 -1.62 -0.20
C THR A 76 -26.44 -1.19 -1.67
N ILE A 77 -27.36 -0.26 -1.94
CA ILE A 77 -27.55 0.34 -3.27
C ILE A 77 -26.20 0.92 -3.77
N GLY A 78 -25.81 0.56 -5.00
CA GLY A 78 -24.56 1.01 -5.63
C GLY A 78 -23.31 0.14 -5.37
N TYR A 79 -23.44 -1.03 -4.74
CA TYR A 79 -22.32 -1.95 -4.55
C TYR A 79 -22.01 -2.77 -5.82
N SER A 80 -20.80 -2.64 -6.35
CA SER A 80 -20.32 -3.51 -7.43
C SER A 80 -19.89 -4.88 -6.90
N LYS A 81 -20.20 -5.95 -7.64
CA LYS A 81 -19.67 -7.30 -7.37
C LYS A 81 -18.32 -7.57 -8.06
N SER A 82 -17.91 -6.70 -8.99
CA SER A 82 -16.66 -6.85 -9.73
C SER A 82 -15.49 -6.29 -8.93
N GLU A 83 -14.49 -7.11 -8.67
CA GLU A 83 -13.22 -6.72 -8.04
C GLU A 83 -12.49 -5.65 -8.86
N GLU A 84 -12.48 -5.79 -10.18
CA GLU A 84 -11.89 -4.81 -11.10
C GLU A 84 -12.50 -3.40 -10.92
N MET A 85 -13.81 -3.32 -10.67
CA MET A 85 -14.46 -2.03 -10.41
C MET A 85 -14.05 -1.45 -9.06
N HIS A 86 -13.84 -2.28 -8.03
CA HIS A 86 -13.32 -1.81 -6.74
C HIS A 86 -11.89 -1.30 -6.89
N ASP A 87 -11.04 -2.05 -7.59
CA ASP A 87 -9.64 -1.67 -7.84
C ASP A 87 -9.55 -0.33 -8.58
N LYS A 88 -10.36 -0.12 -9.63
CA LYS A 88 -10.42 1.15 -10.37
C LYS A 88 -10.84 2.33 -9.48
N VAL A 89 -11.88 2.15 -8.67
CA VAL A 89 -12.39 3.20 -7.78
C VAL A 89 -11.39 3.53 -6.68
N ILE A 90 -10.77 2.51 -6.07
CA ILE A 90 -9.76 2.71 -5.02
C ILE A 90 -8.48 3.31 -5.62
N GLY A 91 -8.04 2.84 -6.80
CA GLY A 91 -6.89 3.39 -7.51
C GLY A 91 -7.05 4.87 -7.83
N THR A 92 -8.17 5.24 -8.44
CA THR A 92 -8.51 6.65 -8.73
C THR A 92 -8.50 7.51 -7.46
N PHE A 93 -8.99 6.96 -6.35
CA PHE A 93 -8.99 7.65 -5.06
C PHE A 93 -7.57 7.85 -4.50
N ILE A 94 -6.70 6.84 -4.57
CA ILE A 94 -5.29 6.95 -4.15
C ILE A 94 -4.56 7.99 -5.00
N GLU A 95 -4.73 7.95 -6.32
CA GLU A 95 -4.12 8.90 -7.25
C GLU A 95 -4.47 10.35 -6.89
N ARG A 96 -5.76 10.65 -6.70
CA ARG A 96 -6.24 12.00 -6.36
C ARG A 96 -5.74 12.52 -5.03
N GLU A 97 -5.56 11.65 -4.04
CA GLU A 97 -5.28 12.06 -2.66
C GLU A 97 -3.79 12.04 -2.30
N HIS A 98 -2.98 11.31 -3.06
CA HIS A 98 -1.59 11.02 -2.68
C HIS A 98 -0.54 11.24 -3.75
N TYR A 99 -0.93 11.30 -5.03
CA TYR A 99 0.04 11.47 -6.13
C TYR A 99 0.14 12.93 -6.59
N PHE A 100 -0.91 13.72 -6.38
CA PHE A 100 -0.98 15.15 -6.68
C PHE A 100 -0.94 16.02 -5.42
#